data_AF-A0A3N0EIS7-F1
#
_entry.id   AF-A0A3N0EIS7-F1
#
_cell.length_a   1.000
_cell.length_b   1.000
_cell.length_c   1.000
_cell.angle_alpha   90.00
_cell.angle_beta   90.00
_cell.angle_gamma   90.00
#
_symmetry.space_group_name_H-M   'P 1'
#
loop_
_entity.id
_entity.type
_entity.pdbx_description
1 polymer ?
#
loop_
_entity_poly.entity_id
_entity_poly.type
_entity_poly.pdbx_seq_one_letter_code
_entity_poly.pdbx_strand_id
1 'polypeptide(L)'
;MMTNVARAEPFDPAGGTPEPWERALTELAGAQTYWLSTVCPEGRPHAVPLLAVVVGGTVHFCASGRSRKARNLDADARCVITTSGPGLDLVVQGEAAPLTGAAELGDVAGSYATKYGWSPTARDGALWAEGAPTAGPPPYRVYAVVPTVVFGFPTDESSTPTRWRF
;
A
#
# COMPACT_ATOMS: atom_id res chain seq x y z
N MET A 1 -11.04 -14.00 6.24
CA MET A 1 -10.91 -13.20 5.01
C MET A 1 -10.69 -14.16 3.85
N MET A 2 -11.48 -14.04 2.78
CA MET A 2 -11.17 -14.75 1.53
C MET A 2 -9.88 -14.17 0.98
N THR A 3 -8.83 -14.98 0.88
CA THR A 3 -7.60 -14.62 0.17
C THR A 3 -7.97 -14.45 -1.29
N ASN A 4 -8.06 -13.22 -1.76
CA ASN A 4 -8.33 -12.95 -3.16
C ASN A 4 -7.08 -13.37 -3.94
N VAL A 5 -7.18 -14.45 -4.71
CA VAL A 5 -6.03 -15.05 -5.39
C VAL A 5 -5.70 -14.21 -6.61
N ALA A 6 -4.49 -13.67 -6.65
CA ALA A 6 -4.01 -12.88 -7.77
C ALA A 6 -3.92 -13.73 -9.05
N ARG A 7 -4.53 -13.28 -10.15
CA ARG A 7 -4.30 -13.83 -11.47
C ARG A 7 -3.26 -12.99 -12.21
N ALA A 8 -2.11 -13.58 -12.49
CA ALA A 8 -1.05 -12.95 -13.28
C ALA A 8 -1.37 -13.03 -14.79
N GLU A 9 -1.18 -11.91 -15.49
CA GLU A 9 -1.34 -11.79 -16.94
C GLU A 9 -0.25 -10.87 -17.49
N PRO A 10 0.23 -11.09 -18.72
CA PRO A 10 1.14 -10.14 -19.33
C PRO A 10 0.40 -8.82 -19.60
N PHE A 11 1.11 -7.70 -19.45
CA PHE A 11 0.56 -6.37 -19.69
C PHE A 11 0.20 -6.19 -21.17
N ASP A 12 1.11 -6.57 -22.06
CA ASP A 12 0.87 -6.76 -23.49
C ASP A 12 0.52 -8.23 -23.74
N PRO A 13 -0.63 -8.57 -24.37
CA PRO A 13 -0.97 -9.94 -24.72
C PRO A 13 0.06 -10.67 -25.59
N ALA A 14 0.88 -9.95 -26.37
CA ALA A 14 1.97 -10.51 -27.15
C ALA A 14 3.29 -10.65 -26.35
N GLY A 15 3.28 -10.27 -25.07
CA GLY A 15 4.44 -10.28 -24.19
C GLY A 15 4.90 -11.67 -23.74
N GLY A 16 5.98 -11.68 -22.96
CA GLY A 16 6.54 -12.89 -22.36
C GLY A 16 5.69 -13.46 -21.21
N THR A 17 6.28 -14.42 -20.50
CA THR A 17 5.64 -15.06 -19.33
C THR A 17 5.43 -14.03 -18.22
N PRO A 18 4.22 -13.89 -17.65
CA PRO A 18 3.98 -12.96 -16.56
C PRO A 18 4.67 -13.40 -15.27
N GLU A 19 5.07 -12.42 -14.47
CA GLU A 19 5.69 -12.63 -13.16
C GLU A 19 4.67 -13.17 -12.13
N PRO A 20 5.08 -14.05 -11.21
CA PRO A 20 4.23 -14.50 -10.12
C PRO A 20 3.94 -13.36 -9.12
N TRP A 21 2.78 -13.41 -8.44
CA TRP A 21 2.39 -12.36 -7.49
C TRP A 21 3.37 -12.24 -6.31
N GLU A 22 3.97 -13.36 -5.91
CA GLU A 22 4.98 -13.44 -4.86
C GLU A 22 6.21 -12.56 -5.15
N ARG A 23 6.53 -12.38 -6.43
CA ARG A 23 7.61 -11.45 -6.84
C ARG A 23 7.24 -10.01 -6.51
N ALA A 24 6.04 -9.58 -6.88
CA ALA A 24 5.55 -8.24 -6.56
C ALA A 24 5.44 -8.03 -5.04
N LEU A 25 4.96 -9.01 -4.27
CA LEU A 25 4.93 -8.93 -2.81
C LEU A 25 6.32 -8.76 -2.18
N THR A 26 7.32 -9.45 -2.71
CA THR A 26 8.71 -9.33 -2.24
C THR A 26 9.23 -7.91 -2.43
N GLU A 27 8.98 -7.32 -3.59
CA GLU A 27 9.41 -5.95 -3.89
C GLU A 27 8.58 -4.90 -3.12
N LEU A 28 7.27 -5.09 -3.01
CA LEU A 28 6.41 -4.28 -2.15
C LEU A 28 6.87 -4.33 -0.69
N ALA A 29 7.28 -5.49 -0.16
CA ALA A 29 7.74 -5.59 1.22
C ALA A 29 9.10 -4.90 1.44
N GLY A 30 10.02 -5.04 0.48
CA GLY A 30 11.38 -4.48 0.54
C GLY A 30 11.48 -2.97 0.27
N ALA A 31 10.50 -2.40 -0.43
CA ALA A 31 10.45 -0.97 -0.76
C ALA A 31 10.49 -0.07 0.49
N GLN A 32 11.24 1.02 0.42
CA GLN A 32 11.42 1.93 1.57
C GLN A 32 10.41 3.09 1.57
N THR A 33 10.07 3.62 0.40
CA THR A 33 9.17 4.77 0.24
C THR A 33 8.11 4.45 -0.80
N TYR A 34 6.89 4.88 -0.53
CA TYR A 34 5.75 4.71 -1.43
C TYR A 34 5.13 6.07 -1.71
N TRP A 35 4.45 6.18 -2.84
CA TRP A 35 3.66 7.35 -3.20
C TRP A 35 2.19 6.98 -3.24
N LEU A 36 1.39 7.67 -2.43
CA LEU A 36 -0.05 7.51 -2.41
C LEU A 36 -0.71 8.61 -3.23
N SER A 37 -1.47 8.20 -4.24
CA SER A 37 -2.36 9.07 -5.00
C SER A 37 -3.80 8.87 -4.54
N THR A 38 -4.48 9.98 -4.25
CA THR A 38 -5.88 10.07 -3.82
C THR A 38 -6.60 11.15 -4.61
N VAL A 39 -7.93 11.15 -4.59
CA VAL A 39 -8.76 12.14 -5.28
C VAL A 39 -9.18 13.23 -4.29
N CYS A 40 -8.87 14.50 -4.58
CA CYS A 40 -9.40 15.61 -3.78
C CYS A 40 -10.91 15.78 -4.00
N PRO A 41 -11.60 16.47 -3.09
CA PRO A 41 -12.83 17.17 -3.45
C PRO A 41 -12.61 17.93 -4.77
N GLU A 42 -13.62 17.97 -5.64
CA GLU A 42 -13.51 18.50 -7.02
C GLU A 42 -12.68 17.68 -8.03
N GLY A 43 -12.19 16.49 -7.66
CA GLY A 43 -11.60 15.53 -8.61
C GLY A 43 -10.11 15.74 -8.93
N ARG A 44 -9.44 16.72 -8.32
CA ARG A 44 -8.01 16.97 -8.54
C ARG A 44 -7.16 15.83 -7.95
N PRO A 45 -6.18 15.28 -8.68
CA PRO A 45 -5.27 14.27 -8.13
C PRO A 45 -4.39 14.87 -7.03
N HIS A 46 -4.12 14.07 -6.00
CA HIS A 46 -3.24 14.42 -4.89
C HIS A 46 -2.29 13.26 -4.60
N ALA A 47 -1.01 13.45 -4.90
CA ALA A 47 0.05 12.49 -4.69
C ALA A 47 1.01 12.96 -3.59
N VAL A 48 1.32 12.09 -2.64
CA VAL A 48 2.21 12.38 -1.51
C VAL A 48 2.99 11.14 -1.08
N PRO A 49 4.24 11.30 -0.59
CA PRO A 49 5.00 10.17 -0.09
C PRO A 49 4.44 9.67 1.25
N LEU A 50 4.59 8.37 1.51
CA LEU A 50 4.34 7.72 2.79
C LEU A 50 5.21 6.49 3.00
N LEU A 51 5.16 5.94 4.21
CA LEU A 51 5.74 4.64 4.55
C LEU A 51 4.63 3.59 4.71
N ALA A 52 4.86 2.41 4.16
CA ALA A 52 3.91 1.31 4.18
C ALA A 52 4.59 -0.01 4.56
N VAL A 53 3.79 -0.94 5.05
CA VAL A 53 4.20 -2.29 5.41
C VAL A 53 3.31 -3.31 4.71
N VAL A 54 3.84 -4.50 4.44
CA VAL A 54 3.06 -5.62 3.90
C VAL A 54 2.79 -6.60 5.03
N VAL A 55 1.51 -6.85 5.31
CA VAL A 55 1.04 -7.79 6.33
C VAL A 55 -0.04 -8.67 5.69
N GLY A 56 0.11 -10.01 5.81
CA GLY A 56 -0.83 -10.95 5.20
C GLY A 56 -0.99 -10.77 3.69
N GLY A 57 0.08 -10.37 2.98
CA GLY A 57 0.05 -10.10 1.53
C GLY A 57 -0.67 -8.80 1.13
N THR A 58 -1.02 -7.94 2.09
CA THR A 58 -1.73 -6.67 1.84
C THR A 58 -0.87 -5.49 2.25
N VAL A 59 -0.84 -4.45 1.42
CA VAL A 59 -0.15 -3.18 1.72
C VAL A 59 -0.99 -2.40 2.73
N HIS A 60 -0.38 -2.02 3.83
CA HIS A 60 -0.97 -1.18 4.86
C HIS A 60 -0.17 0.11 5.02
N PHE A 61 -0.90 1.21 5.21
CA PHE A 61 -0.29 2.48 5.62
C PHE A 61 -1.10 3.13 6.74
N CYS A 62 -0.49 4.08 7.44
CA CYS A 62 -1.19 4.86 8.45
C CYS A 62 -1.16 6.36 8.12
N ALA A 63 -2.21 7.07 8.53
CA ALA A 63 -2.33 8.51 8.36
C ALA A 63 -3.15 9.13 9.49
N SER A 64 -2.79 10.35 9.87
CA SER A 64 -3.64 11.18 10.72
C SER A 64 -4.97 11.44 10.01
N GLY A 65 -6.09 11.31 10.73
CA GLY A 65 -7.42 11.69 10.22
C GLY A 65 -7.52 13.17 9.84
N ARG A 66 -6.58 14.00 10.31
CA ARG A 66 -6.51 15.44 9.97
C ARG A 66 -5.81 15.71 8.63
N SER A 67 -5.11 14.72 8.07
CA SER A 67 -4.35 14.87 6.84
C SER A 67 -5.24 15.05 5.61
N ARG A 68 -4.69 15.63 4.53
CA ARG A 68 -5.41 15.71 3.24
C ARG A 68 -5.72 14.32 2.68
N LYS A 69 -4.74 13.40 2.69
CA LYS A 69 -4.91 12.02 2.20
C LYS A 69 -6.04 11.28 2.92
N ALA A 70 -6.12 11.37 4.25
CA ALA A 70 -7.19 10.72 5.01
C ALA A 70 -8.57 11.32 4.70
N ARG A 71 -8.69 12.65 4.64
CA ARG A 71 -9.96 13.30 4.27
C ARG A 71 -10.39 13.02 2.84
N ASN A 72 -9.44 12.83 1.93
CA ASN A 72 -9.73 12.40 0.57
C ASN A 72 -10.30 10.97 0.59
N LEU A 73 -9.67 10.05 1.33
CA LEU A 73 -10.11 8.65 1.44
C LEU A 73 -11.46 8.48 2.14
N ASP A 74 -11.78 9.34 3.11
CA ASP A 74 -13.11 9.37 3.75
C ASP A 74 -14.22 9.74 2.73
N ALA A 75 -13.90 10.52 1.69
CA ALA A 75 -14.84 10.93 0.65
C ALA A 75 -14.85 9.99 -0.56
N ASP A 76 -13.69 9.42 -0.91
CA ASP A 76 -13.49 8.51 -2.02
C ASP A 76 -12.34 7.54 -1.68
N ALA A 77 -12.69 6.29 -1.40
CA ALA A 77 -11.73 5.28 -0.96
C ALA A 77 -10.73 4.86 -2.05
N ARG A 78 -10.99 5.20 -3.33
CA ARG A 78 -10.13 4.81 -4.44
C ARG A 78 -8.76 5.47 -4.33
N CYS A 79 -7.72 4.66 -4.42
CA CYS A 79 -6.35 5.15 -4.36
C CYS A 79 -5.41 4.34 -5.25
N VAL A 80 -4.23 4.92 -5.47
CA VAL A 80 -3.11 4.24 -6.11
C VAL A 80 -1.89 4.36 -5.20
N ILE A 81 -1.24 3.24 -4.90
CA ILE A 81 0.08 3.22 -4.29
C ILE A 81 1.10 2.87 -5.37
N THR A 82 2.15 3.67 -5.50
CA THR A 82 3.30 3.34 -6.35
C THR A 82 4.58 3.25 -5.54
N THR A 83 5.50 2.40 -5.99
CA THR A 83 6.86 2.30 -5.46
C THR A 83 7.79 1.72 -6.50
N SER A 84 9.08 2.03 -6.39
CA SER A 84 10.13 1.38 -7.16
C SER A 84 10.81 0.34 -6.28
N GLY A 85 10.88 -0.89 -6.78
CA GLY A 85 11.75 -1.95 -6.27
C GLY A 85 12.99 -2.11 -7.15
N PRO A 86 13.91 -3.01 -6.77
CA PRO A 86 15.13 -3.25 -7.54
C PRO A 86 14.91 -3.99 -8.87
N GLY A 87 13.75 -4.64 -9.07
CA GLY A 87 13.42 -5.33 -10.32
C GLY A 87 12.12 -4.87 -10.98
N LEU A 88 11.19 -4.30 -10.21
CA LEU A 88 9.88 -3.87 -10.67
C LEU A 88 9.53 -2.49 -10.09
N ASP A 89 9.10 -1.59 -10.97
CA ASP A 89 8.24 -0.46 -10.61
C ASP A 89 6.81 -0.96 -10.47
N LEU A 90 6.22 -0.73 -9.30
CA LEU A 90 4.93 -1.29 -8.91
C LEU A 90 3.86 -0.20 -8.79
N VAL A 91 2.66 -0.52 -9.29
CA VAL A 91 1.47 0.33 -9.21
C VAL A 91 0.31 -0.50 -8.70
N VAL A 92 -0.09 -0.29 -7.45
CA VAL A 92 -1.23 -0.95 -6.79
C VAL A 92 -2.45 -0.03 -6.88
N GLN A 93 -3.43 -0.40 -7.69
CA GLN A 93 -4.72 0.30 -7.79
C GLN A 93 -5.78 -0.44 -7.00
N GLY A 94 -6.57 0.29 -6.22
CA GLY A 94 -7.63 -0.30 -5.42
C GLY A 94 -8.31 0.69 -4.50
N GLU A 95 -8.81 0.18 -3.37
CA GLU A 95 -9.48 0.97 -2.34
C GLU A 95 -8.77 0.86 -1.00
N ALA A 96 -8.66 1.97 -0.27
CA ALA A 96 -8.11 2.00 1.08
C ALA A 96 -9.23 1.75 2.11
N ALA A 97 -9.31 0.53 2.63
CA ALA A 97 -10.27 0.15 3.66
C ALA A 97 -9.71 0.45 5.06
N PRO A 98 -10.45 1.14 5.94
CA PRO A 98 -10.00 1.41 7.30
C PRO A 98 -9.90 0.10 8.11
N LEU A 99 -8.83 -0.02 8.89
CA LEU A 99 -8.57 -1.16 9.78
C LEU A 99 -8.63 -0.69 11.23
N THR A 100 -9.51 -1.32 12.02
CA THR A 100 -9.73 -0.96 13.44
C THR A 100 -9.59 -2.15 14.41
N GLY A 101 -9.41 -3.37 13.90
CA GLY A 101 -9.28 -4.58 14.71
C GLY A 101 -7.98 -4.59 15.50
N ALA A 102 -8.06 -4.89 16.80
CA ALA A 102 -6.91 -4.75 17.70
C ALA A 102 -5.76 -5.72 17.37
N ALA A 103 -6.07 -6.94 16.93
CA ALA A 103 -5.07 -7.92 16.55
C ALA A 103 -4.35 -7.48 15.27
N GLU A 104 -5.11 -7.10 14.25
CA GLU A 104 -4.59 -6.68 12.95
C GLU A 104 -3.79 -5.37 13.07
N LEU A 105 -4.22 -4.44 13.92
CA LEU A 105 -3.43 -3.24 14.24
C LEU A 105 -2.13 -3.60 14.97
N GLY A 106 -2.13 -4.62 15.82
CA GLY A 106 -0.94 -5.15 16.47
C GLY A 106 0.06 -5.71 15.45
N ASP A 107 -0.40 -6.47 14.47
CA ASP A 107 0.45 -7.03 13.40
C ASP A 107 1.07 -5.91 12.54
N VAL A 108 0.28 -4.90 12.18
CA VAL A 108 0.76 -3.72 11.44
C VAL A 108 1.79 -2.94 12.28
N ALA A 109 1.53 -2.74 13.56
CA ALA A 109 2.47 -2.08 14.47
C ALA A 109 3.80 -2.82 14.57
N GLY A 110 3.77 -4.15 14.73
CA GLY A 110 4.96 -5.00 14.74
C GLY A 110 5.73 -4.91 13.43
N SER A 111 5.05 -4.91 12.29
CA SER A 111 5.69 -4.78 10.98
C SER A 111 6.39 -3.42 10.80
N TYR A 112 5.78 -2.32 11.27
CA TYR A 112 6.44 -1.01 11.30
C TYR A 112 7.69 -1.01 12.18
N ALA A 113 7.63 -1.66 13.34
CA ALA A 113 8.76 -1.77 14.26
C ALA A 113 9.92 -2.54 13.63
N THR A 114 9.64 -3.68 12.98
CA THR A 114 10.65 -4.47 12.29
C THR A 114 11.26 -3.73 11.09
N LYS A 115 10.42 -3.09 10.27
CA LYS A 115 10.88 -2.50 9.00
C LYS A 115 11.57 -1.15 9.18
N TYR A 116 11.08 -0.32 10.09
CA TYR A 116 11.50 1.08 10.22
C TYR A 116 12.03 1.45 11.60
N GLY A 117 12.03 0.52 12.57
CA GLY A 117 12.34 0.83 13.97
C GLY A 117 11.30 1.70 14.67
N TRP A 118 10.19 2.00 13.99
CA TRP A 118 9.10 2.82 14.53
C TRP A 118 8.08 1.91 15.22
N SER A 119 7.91 2.05 16.53
CA SER A 119 7.13 1.13 17.38
C SER A 119 5.82 1.77 17.88
N PRO A 120 4.79 1.93 17.02
CA PRO A 120 3.49 2.42 17.46
C PRO A 120 2.76 1.39 18.32
N THR A 121 1.81 1.87 19.12
CA THR A 121 0.93 1.01 19.91
C THR A 121 -0.51 1.09 19.41
N ALA A 122 -1.21 -0.04 19.35
CA ALA A 122 -2.61 -0.09 18.99
C ALA A 122 -3.48 0.31 20.20
N ARG A 123 -4.33 1.32 20.04
CA ARG A 123 -5.29 1.77 21.05
C ARG A 123 -6.50 2.41 20.39
N ASP A 124 -7.70 2.04 20.84
CA ASP A 124 -8.99 2.61 20.40
C ASP A 124 -9.16 2.59 18.86
N GLY A 125 -8.78 1.47 18.22
CA GLY A 125 -8.90 1.29 16.77
C GLY A 125 -7.92 2.10 15.93
N ALA A 126 -6.84 2.61 16.52
CA ALA A 126 -5.81 3.39 15.84
C ALA A 126 -4.40 3.09 16.37
N LEU A 127 -3.39 3.58 15.67
CA LEU A 127 -2.00 3.55 16.12
C LEU A 127 -1.61 4.86 16.82
N TRP A 128 -0.76 4.74 17.85
CA TRP A 128 -0.24 5.84 18.65
C TRP A 128 1.28 5.76 18.79
N ALA A 129 1.96 6.82 18.35
CA ALA A 129 3.37 7.09 18.61
C ALA A 129 3.76 8.48 18.07
N GLU A 130 4.89 9.00 18.55
CA GLU A 130 5.61 10.08 17.89
C GLU A 130 6.46 9.54 16.72
N GLY A 131 6.97 10.43 15.86
CA GLY A 131 7.97 10.05 14.85
C GLY A 131 7.43 9.61 13.48
N ALA A 132 6.20 9.99 13.11
CA ALA A 132 5.63 9.76 11.78
C ALA A 132 5.34 11.08 11.03
N PRO A 133 6.37 11.88 10.66
CA PRO A 133 6.18 13.23 10.12
C PRO A 133 5.34 13.30 8.84
N THR A 134 5.42 12.26 7.99
CA THR A 134 4.63 12.17 6.74
C THR A 134 3.18 11.71 6.98
N ALA A 135 2.86 11.13 8.13
CA ALA A 135 1.52 10.70 8.51
C ALA A 135 0.69 11.84 9.13
N GLY A 136 1.33 12.83 9.75
CA GLY A 136 0.71 13.92 10.50
C GLY A 136 0.76 13.66 12.02
N PRO A 137 -0.05 14.35 12.84
CA PRO A 137 -0.11 14.07 14.28
C PRO A 137 -0.97 12.83 14.60
N PRO A 138 -0.65 12.04 15.65
CA PRO A 138 -1.47 10.93 16.09
C PRO A 138 -2.86 11.40 16.61
N PRO A 139 -3.86 10.50 16.71
CA PRO A 139 -3.82 9.09 16.34
C PRO A 139 -3.77 8.86 14.83
N TYR A 140 -3.18 7.73 14.43
CA TYR A 140 -3.11 7.31 13.03
C TYR A 140 -4.16 6.24 12.74
N ARG A 141 -5.07 6.53 11.80
CA ARG A 141 -5.91 5.51 11.19
C ARG A 141 -5.04 4.63 10.31
N VAL A 142 -5.25 3.32 10.36
CA VAL A 142 -4.59 2.36 9.48
C VAL A 142 -5.54 2.02 8.35
N TYR A 143 -4.98 1.91 7.14
CA TYR A 143 -5.71 1.52 5.95
C TYR A 143 -5.06 0.28 5.36
N ALA A 144 -5.88 -0.70 5.02
CA ALA A 144 -5.51 -1.83 4.16
C ALA A 144 -5.87 -1.48 2.72
N VAL A 145 -4.92 -1.55 1.78
CA VAL A 145 -5.20 -1.33 0.37
C VAL A 145 -5.70 -2.64 -0.24
N VAL A 146 -6.99 -2.69 -0.54
CA VAL A 146 -7.63 -3.82 -1.23
C VAL A 146 -7.39 -3.64 -2.73
N PRO A 147 -6.50 -4.43 -3.35
CA PRO A 147 -6.16 -4.24 -4.75
C PRO A 147 -7.31 -4.70 -5.65
N THR A 148 -7.54 -3.95 -6.74
CA THR A 148 -8.33 -4.40 -7.89
C THR A 148 -7.41 -4.85 -9.01
N VAL A 149 -6.33 -4.09 -9.23
CA VAL A 149 -5.29 -4.43 -10.20
C VAL A 149 -3.95 -3.92 -9.71
N VAL A 150 -2.90 -4.71 -9.93
CA VAL A 150 -1.52 -4.30 -9.70
C VAL A 150 -0.75 -4.41 -11.01
N PHE A 151 0.11 -3.43 -11.29
CA PHE A 151 1.03 -3.47 -12.42
C PHE A 151 2.46 -3.56 -11.90
N GLY A 152 3.29 -4.34 -12.60
CA GLY A 152 4.72 -4.44 -12.38
C GLY A 152 5.42 -4.17 -13.70
N PHE A 153 6.23 -3.11 -13.73
CA PHE A 153 7.05 -2.73 -14.87
C PHE A 153 8.51 -3.04 -14.55
N PRO A 154 9.17 -3.92 -15.32
CA PRO A 154 10.58 -4.24 -15.16
C PRO A 154 11.46 -3.00 -15.18
N THR A 155 12.44 -2.95 -14.27
CA THR A 155 13.49 -1.91 -14.26
C THR A 155 14.65 -2.25 -15.20
N ASP A 156 14.67 -3.46 -15.75
CA ASP A 156 15.58 -3.95 -16.77
C ASP A 156 14.86 -4.92 -17.73
N GLU A 157 15.58 -5.49 -18.71
CA GLU A 157 15.02 -6.39 -19.72
C GLU A 157 14.86 -7.85 -19.25
N SER A 158 15.14 -8.16 -17.98
CA SER A 158 15.14 -9.54 -17.47
C SER A 158 13.75 -10.11 -17.18
N SER A 159 12.74 -9.25 -17.12
CA SER A 159 11.39 -9.59 -16.67
C SER A 159 10.34 -9.06 -17.65
N THR A 160 9.10 -9.56 -17.58
CA THR A 160 8.01 -9.11 -18.46
C THR A 160 7.10 -8.12 -17.71
N PRO A 161 6.69 -7.00 -18.33
CA PRO A 161 5.61 -6.17 -17.81
C PRO A 161 4.36 -6.99 -17.50
N THR A 162 3.95 -7.00 -16.24
CA THR A 162 2.92 -7.90 -15.72
C THR A 162 1.79 -7.10 -15.10
N ARG A 163 0.56 -7.61 -15.20
CA ARG A 163 -0.57 -7.18 -14.37
C ARG A 163 -1.12 -8.34 -13.56
N TRP A 164 -1.50 -8.05 -12.32
CA TRP A 164 -2.20 -8.98 -11.45
C TRP A 164 -3.60 -8.46 -11.17
N ARG A 165 -4.62 -9.29 -11.36
CA ARG A 165 -6.02 -8.97 -11.05
C ARG A 165 -6.52 -9.77 -9.85
N PHE A 166 -7.46 -9.18 -9.12
CA PHE A 166 -8.06 -9.69 -7.90
C PHE A 166 -9.59 -9.65 -8.03
#